data_AF-A0AAN7KUS7-F1
#
_entry.id   AF-A0AAN7KUS7-F1
#
_cell.length_a   1.000
_cell.length_b   1.000
_cell.length_c   1.000
_cell.angle_alpha   90.00
_cell.angle_beta   90.00
_cell.angle_gamma   90.00
#
_symmetry.space_group_name_H-M   'P 1'
#
loop_
_entity.id
_entity.type
_entity.pdbx_description
1 polymer ?
#
loop_
_entity_poly.entity_id
_entity_poly.type
_entity_poly.pdbx_seq_one_letter_code
_entity_poly.pdbx_strand_id
1 'polypeptide(L)'
;MGGCCPPMDLLRSEPMQLVQLIVPIESAHLTVSYLGDLGLFQFKDLNTDKSPFQRTYAAQIKKFGEMARKLRFFKDQMTKAGLTPSIKSISRADINVDDLEIKLVELEAELVELNANGEKLQRAYSELMESKIVLQKVGNFFMQLKVEQLQGIEKLNHRVLVKTL
;
A
#
# COMPACT_ATOMS: atom_id res chain seq x y z
N MET A 1 17.27 -0.18 50.49
CA MET A 1 16.86 -1.01 49.33
C MET A 1 18.00 -0.98 48.34
N GLY A 2 18.87 -2.00 48.39
CA GLY A 2 20.12 -2.06 47.65
C GLY A 2 19.91 -2.34 46.17
N GLY A 3 20.71 -1.70 45.32
CA GLY A 3 20.73 -1.95 43.88
C GLY A 3 21.10 -3.40 43.60
N CYS A 4 20.24 -4.08 42.82
CA CYS A 4 20.34 -5.49 42.46
C CYS A 4 21.31 -5.76 41.29
N CYS A 5 22.03 -4.75 40.81
CA CYS A 5 22.90 -4.87 39.65
C CYS A 5 24.36 -4.87 40.11
N PRO A 6 25.11 -5.97 39.95
CA PRO A 6 26.54 -5.95 40.17
C PRO A 6 27.20 -4.95 39.21
N PRO A 7 28.35 -4.36 39.58
CA PRO A 7 29.05 -3.41 38.73
C PRO A 7 29.46 -4.09 37.41
N MET A 8 29.01 -3.53 36.28
CA MET A 8 29.36 -4.05 34.95
C MET A 8 30.87 -3.95 34.72
N ASP A 9 31.50 -5.09 34.46
CA ASP A 9 32.89 -5.18 34.01
C ASP A 9 32.92 -5.16 32.47
N LEU A 10 33.58 -4.17 31.88
CA LEU A 10 33.63 -3.96 30.42
C LEU A 10 34.29 -5.13 29.66
N LEU A 11 35.05 -5.98 30.35
CA LEU A 11 35.88 -7.02 29.74
C LEU A 11 35.24 -8.41 29.78
N ARG A 12 34.10 -8.61 30.47
CA ARG A 12 33.45 -9.91 30.64
C ARG A 12 31.94 -9.82 30.45
N SER A 13 31.34 -10.94 30.05
CA SER A 13 29.88 -11.05 29.95
C SER A 13 29.22 -11.00 31.32
N GLU A 14 28.07 -10.34 31.39
CA GLU A 14 27.24 -10.32 32.59
C GLU A 14 26.75 -11.75 32.95
N PRO A 15 26.70 -12.13 34.24
CA PRO A 15 26.18 -13.43 34.65
C PRO A 15 24.72 -13.60 34.24
N MET A 16 24.41 -14.68 33.52
CA MET A 16 23.04 -15.04 33.12
C MET A 16 22.48 -16.12 34.04
N GLN A 17 21.19 -16.01 34.37
CA GLN A 17 20.46 -17.01 35.15
C GLN A 17 19.29 -17.58 34.35
N LEU A 18 19.15 -18.91 34.37
CA LEU A 18 17.98 -19.58 33.82
C LEU A 18 16.86 -19.58 34.85
N VAL A 19 15.69 -19.06 34.48
CA VAL A 19 14.49 -19.00 35.32
C VAL A 19 13.35 -19.72 34.61
N GLN A 20 12.54 -20.47 35.38
CA GLN A 20 11.30 -21.07 34.89
C GLN A 20 10.13 -20.15 35.22
N LEU A 21 9.45 -19.65 34.18
CA LEU A 21 8.28 -18.78 34.33
C LEU A 21 7.00 -19.61 34.21
N ILE A 22 6.14 -19.54 35.22
CA ILE A 22 4.81 -20.18 35.22
C ILE A 22 3.78 -19.07 35.13
N VAL A 23 3.01 -19.03 34.05
CA VAL A 23 2.03 -17.98 33.78
C VAL A 23 0.65 -18.60 33.55
N PRO A 24 -0.40 -18.14 34.22
CA PRO A 24 -1.78 -18.49 33.88
C PRO A 24 -2.14 -18.03 32.46
N ILE A 25 -2.90 -18.83 31.73
CA ILE A 25 -3.23 -18.55 30.32
C ILE A 25 -3.97 -17.22 30.13
N GLU A 26 -4.82 -16.84 31.08
CA GLU A 26 -5.59 -15.58 31.04
C GLU A 26 -4.70 -14.34 31.10
N SER A 27 -3.56 -14.44 31.80
CA SER A 27 -2.61 -13.34 31.98
C SER A 27 -1.39 -13.43 31.06
N ALA A 28 -1.33 -14.43 30.19
CA ALA A 28 -0.17 -14.69 29.35
C ALA A 28 0.15 -13.49 28.44
N HIS A 29 -0.85 -12.93 27.76
CA HIS A 29 -0.67 -11.80 26.85
C HIS A 29 -0.13 -10.54 27.56
N LEU A 30 -0.71 -10.19 28.71
CA LEU A 30 -0.25 -9.04 29.50
C LEU A 30 1.16 -9.25 30.03
N THR A 31 1.44 -10.43 30.60
CA THR A 31 2.74 -10.76 31.17
C THR A 31 3.84 -10.69 30.11
N VAL A 32 3.60 -11.25 28.92
CA VAL A 32 4.56 -11.21 27.80
C VAL A 32 4.75 -9.79 27.29
N SER A 33 3.70 -8.96 27.25
CA SER A 33 3.82 -7.53 26.89
C SER A 33 4.74 -6.80 27.87
N TYR A 34 4.51 -6.93 29.17
CA TYR A 34 5.35 -6.30 30.20
C TYR A 34 6.80 -6.80 30.14
N LEU A 35 6.99 -8.11 29.91
CA LEU A 35 8.33 -8.68 29.77
C LEU A 35 9.05 -8.14 28.54
N GLY A 36 8.32 -7.95 27.44
CA GLY A 36 8.83 -7.35 26.22
C GLY A 36 9.22 -5.88 26.39
N ASP A 37 8.42 -5.11 27.16
CA ASP A 37 8.74 -3.71 27.48
C ASP A 37 9.99 -3.60 28.39
N LEU A 38 10.24 -4.59 29.27
CA LEU A 38 11.46 -4.65 30.08
C LEU A 38 12.70 -4.98 29.24
N GLY A 39 12.59 -5.89 28.27
CA GLY A 39 13.67 -6.23 27.33
C GLY A 39 14.87 -6.99 27.93
N LEU A 40 14.73 -7.56 29.14
CA LEU A 40 15.81 -8.25 29.87
C LEU A 40 15.80 -9.78 29.74
N PHE A 41 14.80 -10.34 29.04
CA PHE A 41 14.58 -11.78 28.98
C PHE A 41 14.91 -12.34 27.61
N GLN A 42 15.60 -13.49 27.60
CA GLN A 42 15.78 -14.31 26.41
C GLN A 42 15.00 -15.62 26.57
N PHE A 43 14.04 -15.86 25.68
CA PHE A 43 13.25 -17.10 25.69
C PHE A 43 14.03 -18.25 25.05
N LYS A 44 13.99 -19.41 25.70
CA LYS A 44 14.48 -20.68 25.15
C LYS A 44 13.30 -21.45 24.55
N ASP A 45 13.45 -21.96 23.33
CA ASP A 45 12.42 -22.82 22.71
C ASP A 45 12.35 -24.17 23.45
N LEU A 46 11.18 -24.47 23.99
CA LEU A 46 10.87 -25.75 24.65
C LEU A 46 10.15 -26.74 23.73
N ASN A 47 9.65 -26.30 22.56
CA ASN A 47 8.88 -27.10 21.61
C ASN A 47 9.65 -27.29 20.29
N THR A 48 10.93 -27.61 20.36
CA THR A 48 11.80 -27.78 19.17
C THR A 48 11.41 -28.99 18.32
N ASP A 49 10.74 -29.96 18.91
CA ASP A 49 10.20 -31.17 18.29
C ASP A 49 8.92 -30.93 17.48
N LYS A 50 8.20 -29.84 17.76
CA LYS A 50 6.94 -29.51 17.09
C LYS A 50 7.15 -28.58 15.91
N SER A 51 6.52 -28.92 14.78
CA SER A 51 6.46 -28.06 13.61
C SER A 51 5.84 -26.70 13.97
N PRO A 52 6.35 -25.57 13.42
CA PRO A 52 5.81 -24.23 13.68
C PRO A 52 4.30 -24.12 13.46
N PHE A 53 3.73 -24.87 12.52
CA PHE A 53 2.30 -24.86 12.19
C PHE A 53 1.41 -25.61 13.19
N GLN A 54 1.99 -26.50 13.99
CA GLN A 54 1.27 -27.32 14.98
C GLN A 54 1.30 -26.70 16.39
N ARG A 55 1.96 -25.54 16.54
CA ARG A 55 2.03 -24.83 17.82
C ARG A 55 0.70 -24.14 18.13
N THR A 56 0.39 -24.02 19.42
CA THR A 56 -0.89 -23.50 19.94
C THR A 56 -1.32 -22.15 19.35
N TYR A 57 -0.38 -21.24 19.07
CA TYR A 57 -0.66 -19.90 18.56
C TYR A 57 -0.45 -19.73 17.04
N ALA A 58 -0.19 -20.81 16.30
CA ALA A 58 0.12 -20.74 14.88
C ALA A 58 -1.00 -20.06 14.05
N ALA A 59 -2.26 -20.33 14.39
CA ALA A 59 -3.41 -19.70 13.72
C ALA A 59 -3.45 -18.18 13.94
N GLN A 60 -3.20 -17.71 15.16
CA GLN A 60 -3.17 -16.28 15.46
C GLN A 60 -2.01 -15.58 14.73
N ILE A 61 -0.82 -16.20 14.69
CA ILE A 61 0.33 -15.67 13.94
C ILE A 61 0.00 -15.55 12.45
N LYS A 62 -0.66 -16.56 11.88
CA LYS A 62 -1.11 -16.51 10.48
C LYS A 62 -2.09 -15.36 10.24
N LYS A 63 -3.08 -15.16 11.13
CA LYS A 63 -4.03 -14.05 11.07
C LYS A 63 -3.33 -12.69 11.06
N PHE A 64 -2.40 -12.45 11.99
CA PHE A 64 -1.61 -11.22 12.01
C PHE A 64 -0.72 -11.06 10.76
N GLY A 65 -0.21 -12.16 10.22
CA GLY A 65 0.54 -12.17 8.96
C GLY A 65 -0.30 -11.66 7.77
N GLU A 66 -1.54 -12.11 7.65
CA GLU A 66 -2.48 -11.61 6.64
C GLU A 66 -2.85 -10.14 6.86
N MET A 67 -3.09 -9.71 8.11
CA MET A 67 -3.33 -8.29 8.41
C MET A 67 -2.13 -7.42 8.02
N ALA A 68 -0.90 -7.86 8.31
CA ALA A 68 0.32 -7.15 7.91
C ALA A 68 0.50 -7.09 6.38
N ARG A 69 0.01 -8.10 5.63
CA ARG A 69 -0.03 -8.05 4.17
C ARG A 69 -1.00 -6.96 3.67
N LYS A 70 -2.21 -6.87 4.23
CA LYS A 70 -3.19 -5.83 3.89
C LYS A 70 -2.66 -4.42 4.19
N LEU A 71 -2.01 -4.24 5.34
CA LEU A 71 -1.39 -2.95 5.70
C LEU A 71 -0.28 -2.54 4.73
N ARG A 72 0.52 -3.50 4.22
CA ARG A 72 1.51 -3.23 3.17
C ARG A 72 0.85 -2.79 1.87
N PHE A 73 -0.23 -3.45 1.46
CA PHE A 73 -1.02 -3.03 0.30
C PHE A 73 -1.53 -1.59 0.43
N PHE A 74 -2.09 -1.20 1.59
CA PHE A 74 -2.52 0.17 1.83
C PHE A 74 -1.36 1.18 1.77
N LYS A 75 -0.19 0.83 2.31
CA LYS A 75 1.01 1.66 2.20
C LYS A 75 1.42 1.90 0.74
N ASP A 76 1.36 0.86 -0.08
CA ASP A 76 1.69 0.97 -1.50
C ASP A 76 0.68 1.84 -2.24
N GLN A 77 -0.62 1.71 -1.93
CA GLN A 77 -1.67 2.54 -2.52
C GLN A 77 -1.56 4.02 -2.10
N MET A 78 -1.27 4.28 -0.81
CA MET A 78 -1.01 5.64 -0.33
C MET A 78 0.21 6.25 -1.03
N THR A 79 1.27 5.47 -1.23
CA THR A 79 2.48 5.93 -1.93
C THR A 79 2.19 6.28 -3.38
N LYS A 80 1.37 5.47 -4.08
CA LYS A 80 0.90 5.76 -5.45
C LYS A 80 0.06 7.04 -5.52
N ALA A 81 -0.73 7.31 -4.49
CA ALA A 81 -1.53 8.53 -4.37
C ALA A 81 -0.73 9.76 -3.89
N GLY A 82 0.55 9.60 -3.56
CA GLY A 82 1.37 10.68 -2.99
C GLY A 82 1.00 11.07 -1.55
N LEU A 83 0.30 10.19 -0.83
CA LEU A 83 -0.14 10.41 0.54
C LEU A 83 0.89 9.83 1.53
N THR A 84 1.27 10.61 2.53
CA THR A 84 2.10 10.15 3.65
C THR A 84 1.22 9.71 4.83
N PRO A 85 1.44 8.51 5.40
CA PRO A 85 0.66 8.06 6.55
C PRO A 85 0.91 8.96 7.77
N SER A 86 -0.15 9.41 8.43
CA SER A 86 -0.06 10.17 9.68
C SER A 86 0.24 9.21 10.84
N ILE A 87 1.43 9.33 11.42
CA ILE A 87 1.81 8.56 12.61
C ILE A 87 1.21 9.27 13.83
N LYS A 88 0.01 8.84 14.25
CA LYS A 88 -0.56 9.22 15.55
C LYS A 88 -0.18 8.16 16.57
N SER A 89 0.39 8.56 17.71
CA SER A 89 0.65 7.66 18.83
C SER A 89 -0.69 7.25 19.44
N ILE A 90 -1.16 6.04 19.12
CA ILE A 90 -2.36 5.47 19.72
C ILE A 90 -1.97 4.82 21.05
N SER A 91 -2.73 5.12 22.11
CA SER A 91 -2.65 4.41 23.39
C SER A 91 -3.00 2.94 23.17
N ARG A 92 -2.13 2.01 23.59
CA ARG A 92 -2.24 0.55 23.34
C ARG A 92 -3.51 -0.11 23.91
N ALA A 93 -4.28 0.58 24.75
CA ALA A 93 -5.28 -0.04 25.63
C ALA A 93 -6.61 -0.46 24.95
N ASP A 94 -6.95 0.01 23.74
CA ASP A 94 -8.33 -0.11 23.23
C ASP A 94 -8.46 -0.70 21.81
N ILE A 95 -7.40 -1.31 21.28
CA ILE A 95 -7.45 -1.89 19.93
C ILE A 95 -8.01 -3.31 20.00
N ASN A 96 -9.31 -3.46 19.72
CA ASN A 96 -9.89 -4.77 19.44
C ASN A 96 -9.35 -5.30 18.10
N VAL A 97 -8.50 -6.32 18.16
CA VAL A 97 -7.84 -6.92 16.99
C VAL A 97 -8.84 -7.55 16.03
N ASP A 98 -9.94 -8.11 16.54
CA ASP A 98 -10.94 -8.77 15.72
C ASP A 98 -11.72 -7.75 14.88
N ASP A 99 -12.14 -6.64 15.49
CA ASP A 99 -12.79 -5.54 14.78
C ASP A 99 -11.85 -4.92 13.73
N LEU A 100 -10.55 -4.84 14.05
CA LEU A 100 -9.54 -4.35 13.13
C LEU A 100 -9.38 -5.29 11.92
N GLU A 101 -9.41 -6.60 12.12
CA GLU A 101 -9.35 -7.57 11.02
C GLU A 101 -10.51 -7.37 10.05
N ILE A 102 -11.73 -7.27 10.56
CA ILE A 102 -12.94 -7.08 9.75
C ILE A 102 -12.83 -5.79 8.92
N LYS A 103 -12.49 -4.68 9.57
CA LYS A 103 -12.32 -3.38 8.89
C LYS A 103 -11.25 -3.41 7.82
N LEU A 104 -10.13 -4.09 8.06
CA LEU A 104 -9.06 -4.22 7.06
C LEU A 104 -9.51 -5.02 5.84
N VAL A 105 -10.34 -6.06 6.01
CA VAL A 105 -10.90 -6.84 4.90
C VAL A 105 -11.85 -6.00 4.06
N GLU A 106 -12.77 -5.28 4.71
CA GLU A 106 -13.75 -4.42 4.03
C GLU A 106 -13.07 -3.31 3.23
N LEU A 107 -12.11 -2.61 3.84
CA LEU A 107 -11.36 -1.53 3.19
C LEU A 107 -10.48 -2.05 2.04
N GLU A 108 -9.95 -3.27 2.14
CA GLU A 108 -9.17 -3.88 1.04
C GLU A 108 -10.07 -4.14 -0.16
N ALA A 109 -11.25 -4.73 0.08
CA ALA A 109 -12.23 -4.99 -0.98
C ALA A 109 -12.68 -3.70 -1.66
N GLU A 110 -13.06 -2.69 -0.88
CA GLU A 110 -13.47 -1.37 -1.40
C GLU A 110 -12.35 -0.73 -2.23
N LEU A 111 -11.10 -0.74 -1.75
CA LEU A 111 -9.99 -0.11 -2.46
C LEU A 111 -9.64 -0.84 -3.77
N VAL A 112 -9.77 -2.16 -3.80
CA VAL A 112 -9.58 -2.95 -5.03
C VAL A 112 -10.66 -2.61 -6.05
N GLU A 113 -11.92 -2.51 -5.63
CA GLU A 113 -13.03 -2.12 -6.51
C GLU A 113 -12.87 -0.70 -7.03
N LEU A 114 -12.50 0.25 -6.17
CA LEU A 114 -12.25 1.63 -6.56
C LEU A 114 -11.10 1.76 -7.55
N ASN A 115 -10.00 1.02 -7.36
CA ASN A 115 -8.89 1.02 -8.30
C ASN A 115 -9.30 0.45 -9.66
N ALA A 116 -10.03 -0.67 -9.68
CA ALA A 116 -10.54 -1.27 -10.91
C ALA A 116 -11.51 -0.32 -11.66
N ASN A 117 -12.36 0.40 -10.92
CA ASN A 117 -13.25 1.40 -11.51
C ASN A 117 -12.48 2.61 -12.05
N GLY A 118 -11.48 3.10 -11.31
CA GLY A 118 -10.61 4.19 -11.73
C GLY A 118 -9.87 3.86 -13.03
N GLU A 119 -9.32 2.66 -13.16
CA GLU A 119 -8.66 2.20 -14.39
C GLU A 119 -9.63 2.09 -15.57
N LYS A 120 -10.87 1.64 -15.35
CA LYS A 120 -11.91 1.60 -16.39
C LYS A 120 -12.26 3.00 -16.87
N LEU A 121 -12.47 3.92 -15.93
CA LEU A 121 -12.81 5.31 -16.25
C LEU A 121 -11.67 6.01 -17.01
N GLN A 122 -10.43 5.80 -16.56
CA GLN A 122 -9.26 6.38 -17.22
C GLN A 122 -9.10 5.88 -18.66
N ARG A 123 -9.36 4.60 -18.92
CA ARG A 123 -9.37 4.02 -20.27
C ARG A 123 -10.46 4.63 -21.14
N ALA A 124 -11.70 4.65 -20.66
CA ALA A 124 -12.82 5.24 -21.39
C ALA A 124 -12.59 6.72 -21.71
N TYR A 125 -12.03 7.48 -20.77
CA TYR A 125 -11.66 8.88 -21.00
C TYR A 125 -10.59 9.02 -22.09
N SER A 126 -9.57 8.16 -22.07
CA SER A 126 -8.48 8.19 -23.06
C SER A 126 -9.02 7.88 -24.47
N GLU A 127 -9.86 6.86 -24.61
CA GLU A 127 -10.51 6.49 -25.88
C GLU A 127 -11.38 7.64 -26.45
N LEU A 128 -12.16 8.30 -25.59
CA LEU A 128 -12.96 9.46 -25.96
C LEU A 128 -12.09 10.66 -26.36
N MET A 129 -10.98 10.88 -25.64
CA MET A 129 -10.06 11.97 -25.94
C MET A 129 -9.35 11.74 -27.28
N GLU A 130 -8.93 10.52 -27.56
CA GLU A 130 -8.37 10.13 -28.86
C GLU A 130 -9.38 10.38 -29.98
N SER A 131 -10.61 9.92 -29.81
CA SER A 131 -11.70 10.11 -30.79
C SER A 131 -11.97 11.60 -31.05
N LYS A 132 -11.99 12.42 -30.00
CA LYS A 132 -12.14 13.88 -30.11
C LYS A 132 -10.99 14.50 -30.93
N ILE A 133 -9.74 14.11 -30.65
CA ILE A 133 -8.57 14.63 -31.36
C ILE A 133 -8.60 14.22 -32.83
N VAL A 134 -8.99 12.98 -33.13
CA VAL A 134 -9.15 12.50 -34.52
C VAL A 134 -10.17 13.35 -35.26
N LEU A 135 -11.34 13.58 -34.68
CA LEU A 135 -12.38 14.43 -35.28
C LEU A 135 -11.90 15.87 -35.55
N GLN A 136 -11.17 16.46 -34.60
CA GLN A 136 -10.60 17.80 -34.76
C GLN A 136 -9.57 17.87 -35.90
N LYS A 137 -8.65 16.90 -35.97
CA LYS A 137 -7.65 16.84 -37.04
C LYS A 137 -8.31 16.66 -38.40
N VAL A 138 -9.28 15.75 -38.50
CA VAL A 138 -10.04 15.50 -39.74
C VAL A 138 -10.78 16.77 -40.19
N GLY A 139 -11.43 17.50 -39.28
CA GLY A 139 -12.05 18.79 -39.58
C GLY A 139 -11.07 19.82 -40.12
N ASN A 140 -9.88 19.93 -39.51
CA ASN A 140 -8.82 20.82 -40.00
C ASN A 140 -8.31 20.42 -41.39
N PHE A 141 -8.13 19.11 -41.66
CA PHE A 141 -7.76 18.62 -42.99
C PHE A 141 -8.80 18.98 -44.05
N PHE A 142 -10.10 18.81 -43.75
CA PHE A 142 -11.15 19.18 -44.68
C PHE A 142 -11.18 20.68 -44.98
N MET A 143 -10.95 21.53 -43.97
CA MET A 143 -10.84 22.98 -44.19
C MET A 143 -9.62 23.34 -45.05
N GLN A 144 -8.47 22.71 -44.81
CA GLN A 144 -7.25 22.96 -45.57
C GLN A 144 -7.39 22.56 -47.04
N LEU A 145 -7.96 21.38 -47.32
CA LEU A 145 -8.25 20.93 -48.70
C LEU A 145 -9.20 21.89 -49.43
N LYS A 146 -10.16 22.47 -48.72
CA LYS A 146 -11.10 23.43 -49.30
C LYS A 146 -10.43 24.76 -49.67
N VAL A 147 -9.47 25.21 -48.86
CA VAL A 147 -8.65 26.39 -49.15
C VAL A 147 -7.71 26.14 -50.34
N GLU A 148 -7.06 24.97 -50.41
CA GLU A 148 -6.18 24.61 -51.52
C GLU A 148 -6.94 24.49 -52.85
N GLN A 149 -8.16 23.94 -52.85
CA GLN A 149 -9.00 23.89 -54.04
C GLN A 149 -9.42 25.29 -54.53
N LEU A 150 -9.76 26.21 -53.62
CA LEU A 150 -10.10 27.59 -53.98
C LEU A 150 -8.88 28.35 -54.55
N GLN A 151 -7.69 28.17 -53.99
CA GLN A 151 -6.46 28.74 -54.53
C GLN A 151 -6.07 28.15 -55.90
N GLY A 152 -6.40 26.88 -56.16
CA GLY A 152 -6.23 26.26 -57.48
C GLY A 152 -7.13 26.88 -58.55
N ILE A 153 -8.38 27.19 -58.19
CA ILE A 153 -9.36 27.82 -59.10
C ILE A 153 -8.97 29.28 -59.42
N GLU A 154 -8.48 30.04 -58.43
CA GLU A 154 -7.97 31.41 -58.67
C GLU A 154 -6.75 31.43 -59.59
N LYS A 155 -5.81 30.48 -59.43
CA LYS A 155 -4.64 30.35 -60.32
C LYS A 155 -5.02 29.96 -61.74
N LEU A 156 -6.06 29.15 -61.93
CA LEU A 156 -6.61 28.81 -63.24
C LEU A 156 -7.30 30.02 -63.89
N ASN A 157 -8.08 30.80 -63.14
CA ASN A 157 -8.69 32.03 -63.64
C ASN A 157 -7.66 33.08 -64.06
N HIS A 158 -6.60 33.29 -63.26
CA HIS A 158 -5.53 34.22 -63.64
C HIS A 158 -4.77 33.77 -64.89
N ARG A 159 -4.58 32.46 -65.09
CA ARG A 159 -3.87 31.92 -66.26
C ARG A 159 -4.71 31.92 -67.54
N VAL A 160 -6.04 31.88 -67.42
CA VAL A 160 -6.97 32.06 -68.55
C VAL A 160 -7.02 33.54 -68.96
N LEU A 161 -7.12 34.47 -68.00
CA LEU A 161 -7.14 35.91 -68.27
C LEU A 161 -5.88 36.44 -68.98
N VAL A 162 -4.70 35.88 -68.70
CA VAL A 162 -3.44 36.26 -69.36
C VAL A 162 -3.28 35.67 -70.78
N LYS A 163 -4.07 34.65 -71.14
CA LYS A 163 -4.03 34.04 -72.49
C LYS A 163 -5.07 34.61 -73.46
N THR A 164 -5.98 35.47 -72.98
CA THR A 164 -7.05 36.09 -73.79
C THR A 164 -6.76 37.55 -74.16
N LEU A 165 -5.57 38.06 -73.81
CA LEU A 165 -4.98 39.31 -74.29
C LEU A 165 -3.81 38.98 -75.23
#